data_AF-A0A6G7X3L2-F1
#
_entry.id   AF-A0A6G7X3L2-F1
#
_cell.length_a   1.000
_cell.length_b   1.000
_cell.length_c   1.000
_cell.angle_alpha   90.00
_cell.angle_beta   90.00
_cell.angle_gamma   90.00
#
_symmetry.space_group_name_H-M   'P 1'
#
loop_
_entity.id
_entity.type
_entity.pdbx_description
1 polymer ?
#
loop_
_entity_poly.entity_id
_entity_poly.type
_entity_poly.pdbx_seq_one_letter_code
_entity_poly.pdbx_strand_id
1 'polypeptide(L)'
;MNYKDPENILLIICGSMGIAASALIFRYLFIGLGFDDFGANLVFIIIFIIGLVFFISYLEVIQKVIPPLFKRQQQVIENQDIIPESDTVEDIEPTIEPELEEPIENETPLINELDVIREKHNLEEQQRKEQLLETAIQYTQETFAPYTSDENIAIICQAVTDYMNGMKVIVPKSVTIKGLSNGDLFHFGWNIWNRFQLVRGNKQEDIAVFLKIVFKNSLADIEMQTIKKKLTFNQGKYKIKLEKNYKLSALA
;
A
#
# COMPACT_ATOMS: atom_id res chain seq x y z
N MET A 1 0.44 -0.55 -9.44
CA MET A 1 -0.10 -1.93 -9.56
C MET A 1 -1.12 -2.15 -8.46
N ASN A 2 -2.40 -2.31 -8.79
CA ASN A 2 -3.32 -2.91 -7.84
C ASN A 2 -3.08 -4.43 -7.94
N TYR A 3 -2.40 -5.00 -6.95
CA TYR A 3 -2.10 -6.45 -6.92
C TYR A 3 -3.36 -7.32 -6.77
N LYS A 4 -4.54 -6.70 -6.66
CA LYS A 4 -5.84 -7.38 -6.60
C LYS A 4 -6.45 -7.63 -7.98
N ASP A 5 -5.93 -7.02 -9.05
CA ASP A 5 -6.45 -7.26 -10.39
C ASP A 5 -5.94 -8.62 -10.90
N PRO A 6 -6.82 -9.53 -11.34
CA PRO A 6 -6.43 -10.88 -11.74
C PRO A 6 -5.43 -10.90 -12.91
N GLU A 7 -5.49 -9.91 -13.79
CA GLU A 7 -4.57 -9.74 -14.93
C GLU A 7 -3.13 -9.42 -14.47
N ASN A 8 -2.99 -8.58 -13.45
CA ASN A 8 -1.70 -8.22 -12.87
C ASN A 8 -1.06 -9.42 -12.14
N ILE A 9 -1.88 -10.22 -11.47
CA ILE A 9 -1.44 -11.47 -10.82
C ILE A 9 -1.00 -12.48 -11.88
N LEU A 10 -1.79 -12.67 -12.94
CA LEU A 10 -1.48 -13.61 -14.02
C LEU A 10 -0.18 -13.25 -14.73
N LEU A 11 0.07 -11.96 -14.97
CA LEU A 11 1.29 -11.47 -15.62
C LEU A 11 2.54 -11.70 -14.76
N ILE A 12 2.43 -11.50 -13.44
CA ILE A 12 3.53 -11.82 -12.50
C ILE A 12 3.83 -13.32 -12.51
N ILE A 13 2.80 -14.16 -12.41
CA ILE A 13 2.95 -15.62 -12.38
C ILE A 13 3.58 -16.12 -13.69
N CYS A 14 3.05 -15.68 -14.83
CA CYS A 14 3.56 -16.02 -16.16
C CYS A 14 5.03 -15.60 -16.35
N GLY A 15 5.36 -14.36 -15.97
CA GLY A 15 6.73 -13.86 -16.06
C GLY A 15 7.72 -14.64 -15.19
N SER A 16 7.34 -14.93 -13.94
CA SER A 16 8.15 -15.72 -13.02
C SER A 16 8.40 -17.15 -13.53
N MET A 17 7.39 -17.75 -14.17
CA MET A 17 7.49 -19.09 -14.78
C MET A 17 8.47 -19.10 -15.96
N GLY A 18 8.44 -18.06 -16.79
CA GLY A 18 9.40 -17.90 -17.90
C GLY A 18 10.85 -17.75 -17.43
N ILE A 19 11.08 -17.04 -16.33
CA ILE A 19 12.41 -16.89 -15.73
C ILE A 19 12.89 -18.23 -15.16
N ALA A 20 12.02 -18.96 -14.46
CA ALA A 20 12.35 -20.29 -13.97
C ALA A 20 12.70 -21.27 -15.10
N ALA A 21 11.92 -21.27 -16.18
CA ALA A 21 12.17 -22.10 -17.35
C ALA A 21 13.50 -21.76 -18.04
N SER A 22 13.78 -20.47 -18.24
CA SER A 22 15.06 -20.04 -18.83
C SER A 22 16.26 -20.42 -17.96
N ALA A 23 16.18 -20.23 -16.63
CA ALA A 23 17.23 -20.66 -15.72
C ALA A 23 17.46 -22.18 -15.75
N LEU A 24 16.40 -22.99 -15.87
CA LEU A 24 16.52 -24.45 -16.04
C LEU A 24 17.20 -24.85 -17.35
N ILE A 25 16.94 -24.12 -18.44
CA ILE A 25 17.63 -24.34 -19.73
C ILE A 25 19.13 -24.06 -19.58
N PHE A 26 19.50 -22.94 -18.94
CA PHE A 26 20.91 -22.66 -18.67
C PHE A 26 21.56 -23.73 -17.80
N ARG A 27 20.88 -24.18 -16.74
CA ARG A 27 21.36 -25.30 -15.92
C ARG A 27 21.65 -26.54 -16.77
N TYR A 28 20.73 -26.90 -17.66
CA TYR A 28 20.89 -28.03 -18.57
C TYR A 28 22.09 -27.87 -19.52
N LEU A 29 22.28 -26.67 -20.09
CA LEU A 29 23.44 -26.36 -20.94
C LEU A 29 24.77 -26.49 -20.18
N PHE A 30 24.85 -26.00 -18.95
CA PHE A 30 26.08 -26.06 -18.15
C PHE A 30 26.44 -27.50 -17.75
N ILE A 31 25.45 -28.35 -17.44
CA ILE A 31 25.67 -29.78 -17.25
C ILE A 31 26.23 -30.42 -18.55
N GLY A 32 25.69 -30.03 -19.71
CA GLY A 32 26.19 -30.46 -21.02
C GLY A 32 27.63 -30.01 -21.33
N LEU A 33 28.09 -28.92 -20.70
CA LEU A 33 29.46 -28.40 -20.81
C LEU A 33 30.44 -29.07 -19.83
N GLY A 34 29.98 -30.03 -19.02
CA GLY A 34 30.82 -30.80 -18.10
C GLY A 34 30.99 -30.17 -16.71
N PHE A 35 30.13 -29.21 -16.33
CA PHE A 35 30.04 -28.75 -14.94
C PHE A 35 29.42 -29.83 -14.05
N ASP A 36 29.83 -29.86 -12.79
CA ASP A 36 29.25 -30.71 -11.76
C ASP A 36 27.85 -30.22 -11.34
N ASP A 37 27.06 -31.09 -10.72
CA ASP A 37 25.69 -30.76 -10.29
C ASP A 37 25.66 -29.55 -9.35
N PHE A 38 26.69 -29.39 -8.52
CA PHE A 38 26.82 -28.24 -7.62
C PHE A 38 27.04 -26.94 -8.39
N GLY A 39 27.98 -26.91 -9.34
CA GLY A 39 28.23 -25.75 -10.20
C GLY A 39 27.02 -25.38 -11.05
N ALA A 40 26.34 -26.37 -11.63
CA ALA A 40 25.12 -26.14 -12.41
C ALA A 40 23.98 -25.57 -11.55
N ASN A 41 23.82 -26.05 -10.31
CA ASN A 41 22.84 -25.50 -9.36
C ASN A 41 23.21 -24.07 -8.93
N LEU A 42 24.49 -23.76 -8.76
CA LEU A 42 24.96 -22.41 -8.45
C LEU A 42 24.65 -21.44 -9.59
N VAL A 43 24.93 -21.85 -10.83
CA VAL A 43 24.62 -21.06 -12.03
C VAL A 43 23.10 -20.82 -12.16
N PHE A 44 22.29 -21.84 -11.88
CA PHE A 44 20.83 -21.70 -11.85
C PHE A 44 20.38 -20.60 -10.89
N ILE A 45 20.87 -20.60 -9.64
CA ILE A 45 20.49 -19.61 -8.61
C ILE A 45 20.91 -18.20 -9.05
N ILE A 46 22.11 -18.04 -9.59
CA ILE A 46 22.63 -16.75 -10.05
C ILE A 46 21.74 -16.19 -11.18
N ILE A 47 21.45 -17.00 -12.20
CA ILE A 47 20.64 -16.59 -13.33
C ILE A 47 19.19 -16.30 -12.90
N PHE A 48 18.64 -17.10 -11.99
CA PHE A 48 17.29 -16.89 -11.46
C PHE A 48 17.18 -15.56 -10.70
N ILE A 49 18.14 -15.23 -9.82
CA ILE A 49 18.15 -13.97 -9.07
C ILE A 49 18.30 -12.78 -10.03
N ILE A 50 19.23 -12.85 -10.98
CA ILE A 50 19.43 -11.80 -11.99
C ILE A 50 18.16 -11.61 -12.83
N GLY A 51 17.53 -12.70 -13.26
CA GLY A 51 16.28 -12.68 -14.01
C GLY A 51 15.13 -12.02 -13.23
N LEU A 52 15.01 -12.28 -11.93
CA LEU A 52 14.02 -11.62 -11.07
C LEU A 52 14.27 -10.10 -10.97
N VAL A 53 15.53 -9.68 -10.84
CA VAL A 53 15.87 -8.25 -10.81
C VAL A 53 15.48 -7.56 -12.12
N PHE A 54 15.85 -8.15 -13.27
CA PHE A 54 15.45 -7.63 -14.57
C PHE A 54 13.94 -7.61 -14.77
N PHE A 55 13.23 -8.62 -14.26
CA PHE A 55 11.78 -8.70 -14.33
C PHE A 55 11.10 -7.57 -13.56
N ILE A 56 11.56 -7.27 -12.35
CA ILE A 56 11.04 -6.14 -11.56
C ILE A 56 11.30 -4.82 -12.30
N SER A 57 12.50 -4.62 -12.83
CA SER A 57 12.82 -3.43 -13.64
C SER A 57 11.97 -3.33 -14.91
N TYR A 58 11.69 -4.45 -15.56
CA TYR A 58 10.83 -4.53 -16.74
C TYR A 58 9.37 -4.17 -16.40
N LEU A 59 8.84 -4.65 -15.28
CA LEU A 59 7.50 -4.30 -14.81
C LEU A 59 7.35 -2.79 -14.53
N GLU A 60 8.36 -2.15 -13.95
CA GLU A 60 8.36 -0.70 -13.72
C GLU A 60 8.34 0.09 -15.04
N VAL A 61 9.11 -0.35 -16.04
CA VAL A 61 9.15 0.29 -17.37
C VAL A 61 7.82 0.11 -18.10
N ILE A 62 7.24 -1.08 -18.08
CA ILE A 62 5.91 -1.36 -18.66
C ILE A 62 4.87 -0.42 -18.06
N GLN A 63 4.82 -0.27 -16.73
CA GLN A 63 3.85 0.60 -16.08
C GLN A 63 4.02 2.07 -16.45
N LYS A 64 5.21 2.50 -16.83
CA LYS A 64 5.48 3.87 -17.30
C LYS A 64 5.10 4.07 -18.77
N VAL A 65 5.15 3.03 -19.60
CA VAL A 65 5.00 3.09 -21.06
C VAL A 65 3.60 2.69 -21.54
N ILE A 66 2.91 1.77 -20.87
CA ILE A 66 1.56 1.32 -21.23
C ILE A 66 0.46 2.38 -21.05
N PRO A 67 0.36 3.13 -19.93
CA PRO A 67 -0.72 4.10 -19.75
C PRO A 67 -0.81 5.19 -20.84
N PRO A 68 0.30 5.71 -21.42
CA PRO A 68 0.19 6.65 -22.54
C PRO A 68 -0.17 5.99 -23.88
N LEU A 69 0.11 4.70 -24.08
CA LEU A 69 -0.21 3.97 -25.32
C LEU A 69 -1.69 3.54 -25.38
N PHE A 70 -2.24 3.08 -24.25
CA PHE A 70 -3.65 2.66 -24.17
C PHE A 70 -4.62 3.84 -24.34
N LYS A 71 -4.28 5.01 -23.76
CA LYS A 71 -5.04 6.26 -23.97
C LYS A 71 -5.05 6.71 -25.43
N ARG A 72 -3.98 6.42 -26.19
CA ARG A 72 -3.89 6.76 -27.62
C ARG A 72 -4.71 5.81 -28.51
N GLN A 73 -4.90 4.56 -28.10
CA GLN A 73 -5.78 3.60 -28.81
C GLN A 73 -7.26 3.83 -28.51
N GLN A 74 -7.64 4.14 -27.26
CA GLN A 74 -9.03 4.50 -26.93
C GLN A 74 -9.50 5.76 -27.67
N GLN A 75 -8.64 6.78 -27.80
CA GLN A 75 -8.94 7.95 -28.63
C GLN A 75 -9.06 7.64 -30.13
N VAL A 76 -8.43 6.57 -30.65
CA VAL A 76 -8.59 6.18 -32.06
C VAL A 76 -9.88 5.39 -32.28
N ILE A 77 -10.34 4.62 -31.30
CA ILE A 77 -11.58 3.83 -31.38
C ILE A 77 -12.81 4.71 -31.14
N GLU A 78 -12.75 5.68 -30.21
CA GLU A 78 -13.88 6.57 -29.88
C GLU A 78 -14.14 7.65 -30.96
N ASN A 79 -13.11 8.05 -31.72
CA ASN A 79 -13.26 9.02 -32.82
C ASN A 79 -13.73 8.40 -34.15
N GLN A 80 -13.98 7.09 -34.21
CA GLN A 80 -14.42 6.41 -35.44
C GLN A 80 -15.95 6.29 -35.57
N ASP A 81 -16.72 6.56 -34.50
CA ASP A 81 -18.18 6.42 -34.47
C ASP A 81 -18.92 7.75 -34.28
N ILE A 82 -18.47 8.84 -34.91
CA ILE A 82 -19.30 10.05 -35.04
C ILE A 82 -18.96 10.75 -36.36
N ILE A 83 -19.86 10.70 -37.35
CA ILE A 83 -20.19 11.81 -38.28
C ILE A 83 -21.40 11.43 -39.17
N PRO A 84 -22.23 12.42 -39.54
CA PRO A 84 -23.64 12.28 -39.90
C PRO A 84 -23.92 12.15 -41.41
N GLU A 85 -25.12 11.63 -41.66
CA GLU A 85 -26.01 11.68 -42.83
C GLU A 85 -25.75 12.75 -43.92
N SER A 86 -25.75 12.34 -45.20
CA SER A 86 -26.57 12.98 -46.26
C SER A 86 -26.47 12.23 -47.61
N ASP A 87 -27.61 11.77 -48.10
CA ASP A 87 -28.18 11.81 -49.47
C ASP A 87 -27.29 11.61 -50.71
N THR A 88 -27.64 10.68 -51.61
CA THR A 88 -28.47 10.97 -52.81
C THR A 88 -28.71 9.75 -53.76
N VAL A 89 -30.00 9.48 -54.06
CA VAL A 89 -30.71 8.98 -55.29
C VAL A 89 -30.22 7.67 -55.97
N GLU A 90 -30.97 6.69 -56.48
CA GLU A 90 -32.31 6.45 -57.10
C GLU A 90 -32.77 5.01 -56.68
N ASP A 91 -34.03 4.54 -56.64
CA ASP A 91 -35.04 4.52 -57.71
C ASP A 91 -36.37 3.85 -57.17
N ILE A 92 -37.53 4.44 -57.52
CA ILE A 92 -38.90 3.90 -57.79
C ILE A 92 -39.74 3.15 -56.68
N GLU A 93 -40.68 3.92 -56.10
CA GLU A 93 -42.18 3.76 -56.04
C GLU A 93 -42.89 2.53 -55.35
N PRO A 94 -44.19 2.63 -54.98
CA PRO A 94 -44.69 2.98 -53.63
C PRO A 94 -45.61 1.89 -53.01
N THR A 95 -46.10 2.04 -51.75
CA THR A 95 -47.48 1.68 -51.27
C THR A 95 -47.62 1.62 -49.72
N ILE A 96 -48.21 2.67 -49.13
CA ILE A 96 -49.42 2.73 -48.25
C ILE A 96 -49.46 1.96 -46.88
N GLU A 97 -49.40 2.75 -45.78
CA GLU A 97 -50.25 2.75 -44.52
C GLU A 97 -50.04 1.73 -43.36
N PRO A 98 -50.58 1.95 -42.12
CA PRO A 98 -49.82 2.42 -40.95
C PRO A 98 -49.95 1.53 -39.68
N GLU A 99 -49.37 2.02 -38.56
CA GLU A 99 -49.79 1.77 -37.16
C GLU A 99 -49.35 0.47 -36.46
N LEU A 100 -48.49 0.60 -35.44
CA LEU A 100 -48.64 -0.03 -34.11
C LEU A 100 -47.53 0.43 -33.15
N GLU A 101 -47.94 1.10 -32.08
CA GLU A 101 -47.13 1.54 -30.95
C GLU A 101 -46.67 0.36 -30.09
N GLU A 102 -45.40 0.33 -29.69
CA GLU A 102 -44.94 -0.46 -28.54
C GLU A 102 -44.09 0.39 -27.58
N PRO A 103 -44.17 0.12 -26.26
CA PRO A 103 -43.93 1.13 -25.23
C PRO A 103 -42.47 1.21 -24.79
N ILE A 104 -42.07 2.43 -24.46
CA ILE A 104 -40.77 2.84 -23.92
C ILE A 104 -40.44 2.01 -22.68
N GLU A 105 -39.44 1.12 -22.79
CA GLU A 105 -38.85 0.42 -21.66
C GLU A 105 -37.90 1.40 -20.94
N ASN A 106 -38.35 1.89 -19.78
CA ASN A 106 -37.55 2.72 -18.89
C ASN A 106 -36.42 1.89 -18.30
N GLU A 107 -35.24 1.93 -18.92
CA GLU A 107 -34.01 1.39 -18.33
C GLU A 107 -33.64 2.19 -17.07
N THR A 108 -34.10 1.68 -15.93
CA THR A 108 -33.60 2.11 -14.62
C THR A 108 -32.18 1.55 -14.49
N PRO A 109 -31.14 2.37 -14.21
CA PRO A 109 -29.78 1.85 -14.14
C PRO A 109 -29.72 0.86 -12.97
N LEU A 110 -29.50 -0.41 -13.30
CA LEU A 110 -29.33 -1.50 -12.36
C LEU A 110 -28.03 -1.22 -11.59
N ILE A 111 -28.14 -0.49 -10.48
CA ILE A 111 -27.04 -0.28 -9.55
C ILE A 111 -26.59 -1.68 -9.13
N ASN A 112 -25.40 -2.09 -9.56
CA ASN A 112 -24.83 -3.38 -9.25
C ASN A 112 -24.69 -3.48 -7.72
N GLU A 113 -25.52 -4.31 -7.08
CA GLU A 113 -25.58 -4.48 -5.62
C GLU A 113 -24.19 -4.76 -5.01
N LEU A 114 -23.33 -5.44 -5.77
CA LEU A 114 -21.96 -5.72 -5.36
C LEU A 114 -21.06 -4.47 -5.33
N ASP A 115 -21.29 -3.48 -6.19
CA ASP A 115 -20.53 -2.22 -6.17
C ASP A 115 -20.91 -1.37 -4.96
N VAL A 116 -22.18 -1.36 -4.55
CA VAL A 116 -22.63 -0.72 -3.29
C VAL A 116 -21.97 -1.38 -2.08
N ILE A 117 -21.89 -2.72 -2.06
CA ILE A 117 -21.22 -3.45 -0.98
C ILE A 117 -19.72 -3.11 -0.94
N ARG A 118 -19.05 -3.03 -2.09
CA ARG A 118 -17.62 -2.66 -2.19
C ARG A 118 -17.38 -1.24 -1.68
N GLU A 119 -18.22 -0.28 -2.08
CA GLU A 119 -18.11 1.12 -1.65
C GLU A 119 -18.30 1.24 -0.13
N LYS A 120 -19.34 0.60 0.42
CA LYS A 120 -19.59 0.55 1.86
C LYS A 120 -18.39 -0.01 2.63
N HIS A 121 -17.84 -1.14 2.18
CA HIS A 121 -16.67 -1.75 2.81
C HIS A 121 -15.45 -0.81 2.80
N ASN A 122 -15.19 -0.12 1.68
CA ASN A 122 -14.07 0.83 1.57
C ASN A 122 -14.27 2.04 2.51
N LEU A 123 -15.50 2.57 2.59
CA LEU A 123 -15.83 3.66 3.49
C LEU A 123 -15.64 3.27 4.96
N GLU A 124 -16.12 2.10 5.36
CA GLU A 124 -15.92 1.57 6.72
C GLU A 124 -14.44 1.36 7.05
N GLU A 125 -13.64 0.88 6.09
CA GLU A 125 -12.19 0.74 6.26
C GLU A 125 -11.49 2.10 6.44
N GLN A 126 -11.90 3.12 5.67
CA GLN A 126 -11.38 4.47 5.78
C GLN A 126 -11.75 5.11 7.13
N GLN A 127 -13.02 5.03 7.53
CA GLN A 127 -13.47 5.54 8.83
C GLN A 127 -12.72 4.88 10.00
N ARG A 128 -12.47 3.57 9.91
CA ARG A 128 -11.69 2.85 10.93
C ARG A 128 -10.25 3.35 11.01
N LYS A 129 -9.61 3.64 9.86
CA LYS A 129 -8.26 4.23 9.81
C LYS A 129 -8.23 5.62 10.43
N GLU A 130 -9.22 6.46 10.11
CA GLU A 130 -9.35 7.82 10.65
C GLU A 130 -9.55 7.82 12.17
N GLN A 131 -10.45 6.97 12.68
CA GLN A 131 -10.67 6.81 14.14
C GLN A 131 -9.41 6.34 14.87
N LEU A 132 -8.66 5.39 14.29
CA LEU A 132 -7.40 4.94 14.86
C LEU A 132 -6.35 6.05 14.89
N LEU A 133 -6.27 6.85 13.83
CA LEU A 133 -5.38 8.01 13.76
C LEU A 133 -5.76 9.04 14.83
N GLU A 134 -7.02 9.45 14.89
CA GLU A 134 -7.52 10.39 15.89
C GLU A 134 -7.20 9.92 17.31
N THR A 135 -7.45 8.65 17.60
CA THR A 135 -7.15 8.08 18.91
C THR A 135 -5.65 8.07 19.22
N ALA A 136 -4.79 7.81 18.23
CA ALA A 136 -3.35 7.86 18.39
C ALA A 136 -2.83 9.30 18.62
N ILE A 137 -3.43 10.29 17.95
CA ILE A 137 -3.12 11.70 18.15
C ILE A 137 -3.55 12.15 19.53
N GLN A 138 -4.77 11.84 19.96
CA GLN A 138 -5.24 12.14 21.32
C GLN A 138 -4.33 11.50 22.37
N TYR A 139 -4.03 10.20 22.22
CA TYR A 139 -3.10 9.51 23.11
C TYR A 139 -1.73 10.20 23.19
N THR A 140 -1.21 10.66 22.05
CA THR A 140 0.07 11.38 21.98
C THR A 140 0.00 12.72 22.73
N GLN A 141 -1.07 13.49 22.52
CA GLN A 141 -1.28 14.77 23.21
C GLN A 141 -1.37 14.58 24.72
N GLU A 142 -2.21 13.66 25.19
CA GLU A 142 -2.37 13.35 26.62
C GLU A 142 -1.06 12.83 27.24
N THR A 143 -0.32 12.01 26.50
CA THR A 143 0.94 11.43 26.95
C THR A 143 2.02 12.50 27.15
N PHE A 144 2.14 13.46 26.23
CA PHE A 144 3.25 14.42 26.21
C PHE A 144 2.93 15.79 26.80
N ALA A 145 1.66 16.12 27.03
CA ALA A 145 1.21 17.38 27.65
C ALA A 145 2.02 17.80 28.91
N PRO A 146 2.34 16.91 29.87
CA PRO A 146 3.09 17.33 31.07
C PRO A 146 4.61 17.34 30.88
N TYR A 147 5.15 16.97 29.70
CA TYR A 147 6.58 16.71 29.51
C TYR A 147 7.25 17.59 28.45
N THR A 148 6.48 18.34 27.66
CA THR A 148 7.01 19.17 26.58
C THR A 148 6.05 20.31 26.20
N SER A 149 6.48 21.25 25.35
CA SER A 149 5.65 22.34 24.84
C SER A 149 4.66 21.90 23.76
N ASP A 150 3.61 22.68 23.56
CA ASP A 150 2.61 22.48 22.49
C ASP A 150 3.25 22.41 21.09
N GLU A 151 4.28 23.22 20.81
CA GLU A 151 5.04 23.17 19.56
C GLU A 151 5.66 21.78 19.34
N ASN A 152 6.28 21.22 20.38
CA ASN A 152 6.87 19.90 20.33
C ASN A 152 5.80 18.80 20.22
N ILE A 153 4.67 18.95 20.90
CA ILE A 153 3.53 18.03 20.79
C ILE A 153 3.02 18.01 19.34
N ALA A 154 2.84 19.18 18.71
CA ALA A 154 2.42 19.28 17.32
C ALA A 154 3.37 18.55 16.37
N ILE A 155 4.70 18.67 16.59
CA ILE A 155 5.71 17.92 15.82
C ILE A 155 5.57 16.41 16.02
N ILE A 156 5.39 15.94 17.26
CA ILE A 156 5.22 14.50 17.55
C ILE A 156 3.92 13.99 16.91
N CYS A 157 2.82 14.73 17.02
CA CYS A 157 1.54 14.41 16.40
C CYS A 157 1.66 14.30 14.87
N GLN A 158 2.32 15.27 14.22
CA GLN A 158 2.57 15.19 12.78
C GLN A 158 3.39 13.96 12.42
N ALA A 159 4.45 13.67 13.19
CA ALA A 159 5.26 12.48 12.96
C ALA A 159 4.46 11.18 13.12
N VAL A 160 3.52 11.13 14.09
CA VAL A 160 2.59 9.98 14.26
C VAL A 160 1.68 9.86 13.04
N THR A 161 1.10 10.96 12.55
CA THR A 161 0.30 10.98 11.32
C THR A 161 1.10 10.46 10.12
N ASP A 162 2.33 10.95 9.93
CA ASP A 162 3.20 10.50 8.84
C ASP A 162 3.50 9.01 8.96
N TYR A 163 3.83 8.54 10.17
CA TYR A 163 4.10 7.14 10.45
C TYR A 163 2.89 6.23 10.15
N MET A 164 1.69 6.64 10.58
CA MET A 164 0.47 5.86 10.38
C MET A 164 0.05 5.83 8.91
N ASN A 165 0.23 6.93 8.18
CA ASN A 165 -0.02 6.99 6.74
C ASN A 165 1.09 6.32 5.90
N GLY A 166 2.15 5.81 6.55
CA GLY A 166 3.30 5.21 5.90
C GLY A 166 4.13 6.19 5.07
N MET A 167 4.01 7.48 5.37
CA MET A 167 4.82 8.53 4.82
C MET A 167 6.18 8.57 5.52
N LYS A 168 7.16 9.21 4.85
CA LYS A 168 8.47 9.44 5.46
C LYS A 168 8.32 10.44 6.60
N VAL A 169 8.70 10.04 7.81
CA VAL A 169 8.69 10.89 9.00
C VAL A 169 9.79 11.94 8.89
N ILE A 170 9.41 13.22 8.97
CA ILE A 170 10.35 14.35 8.93
C ILE A 170 10.12 15.21 10.17
N VAL A 171 11.20 15.51 10.89
CA VAL A 171 11.16 16.29 12.12
C VAL A 171 12.01 17.55 11.90
N PRO A 172 11.39 18.71 11.62
CA PRO A 172 12.12 19.91 11.21
C PRO A 172 12.94 20.54 12.34
N LYS A 173 12.53 20.30 13.59
CA LYS A 173 13.17 20.82 14.80
C LYS A 173 13.25 19.72 15.84
N SER A 174 14.36 19.67 16.58
CA SER A 174 14.55 18.65 17.62
C SER A 174 13.53 18.81 18.74
N VAL A 175 12.84 17.71 19.06
CA VAL A 175 11.90 17.65 20.17
C VAL A 175 12.67 17.56 21.49
N THR A 176 12.34 18.44 22.44
CA THR A 176 12.91 18.42 23.79
C THR A 176 11.90 17.92 24.80
N ILE A 177 12.22 16.85 25.50
CA ILE A 177 11.31 16.19 26.45
C ILE A 177 11.94 16.21 27.83
N LYS A 178 11.14 16.56 28.85
CA LYS A 178 11.58 16.61 30.23
C LYS A 178 10.93 15.51 31.05
N GLY A 179 11.73 14.85 31.89
CA GLY A 179 11.22 13.92 32.89
C GLY A 179 10.73 12.56 32.36
N LEU A 180 10.92 12.24 31.08
CA LEU A 180 10.70 10.90 30.54
C LEU A 180 12.05 10.20 30.32
N SER A 181 12.10 8.91 30.64
CA SER A 181 13.24 8.05 30.38
C SER A 181 13.16 7.42 28.97
N ASN A 182 14.26 6.82 28.51
CA ASN A 182 14.25 6.10 27.24
C ASN A 182 13.24 4.94 27.23
N GLY A 183 13.00 4.29 28.38
CA GLY A 183 11.98 3.24 28.48
C GLY A 183 10.56 3.75 28.34
N ASP A 184 10.28 4.99 28.77
CA ASP A 184 9.00 5.64 28.51
C ASP A 184 8.76 5.84 27.01
N LEU A 185 9.80 6.27 26.29
CA LEU A 185 9.73 6.44 24.83
C LEU A 185 9.56 5.09 24.11
N PHE A 186 10.14 4.01 24.64
CA PHE A 186 9.92 2.66 24.10
C PHE A 186 8.47 2.21 24.31
N HIS A 187 7.90 2.45 25.49
CA HIS A 187 6.49 2.17 25.76
C HIS A 187 5.55 2.98 24.86
N PHE A 188 5.85 4.27 24.68
CA PHE A 188 5.10 5.11 23.73
C PHE A 188 5.13 4.51 22.32
N GLY A 189 6.31 4.15 21.81
CA GLY A 189 6.43 3.51 20.50
C GLY A 189 5.64 2.21 20.41
N TRP A 190 5.74 1.33 21.42
CA TRP A 190 4.94 0.12 21.47
C TRP A 190 3.45 0.40 21.41
N ASN A 191 2.95 1.36 22.19
CA ASN A 191 1.52 1.69 22.23
C ASN A 191 1.02 2.21 20.87
N ILE A 192 1.80 3.07 20.19
CA ILE A 192 1.49 3.53 18.83
C ILE A 192 1.50 2.36 17.83
N TRP A 193 2.56 1.53 17.84
CA TRP A 193 2.67 0.39 16.93
C TRP A 193 1.55 -0.63 17.12
N ASN A 194 1.27 -0.98 18.39
CA ASN A 194 0.24 -1.96 18.77
C ASN A 194 -1.16 -1.53 18.34
N ARG A 195 -1.45 -0.21 18.31
CA ARG A 195 -2.72 0.35 17.84
C ARG A 195 -2.92 0.21 16.32
N PHE A 196 -1.84 0.19 15.54
CA PHE A 196 -1.92 0.22 14.07
C PHE A 196 -1.49 -1.07 13.36
N GLN A 197 -0.92 -2.05 14.10
CA GLN A 197 -0.38 -3.29 13.53
C GLN A 197 -1.39 -4.06 12.66
N LEU A 198 -2.68 -4.05 13.03
CA LEU A 198 -3.74 -4.77 12.33
C LEU A 198 -4.13 -4.14 10.98
N VAL A 199 -3.85 -2.85 10.80
CA VAL A 199 -4.31 -2.08 9.64
C VAL A 199 -3.22 -1.89 8.61
N ARG A 200 -1.95 -1.79 9.05
CA ARG A 200 -0.82 -1.50 8.16
C ARG A 200 0.10 -2.70 7.89
N GLY A 201 0.05 -3.74 8.73
CA GLY A 201 1.04 -4.82 8.66
C GLY A 201 2.49 -4.31 8.88
N ASN A 202 2.64 -3.22 9.61
CA ASN A 202 3.90 -2.53 9.91
C ASN A 202 4.78 -3.36 10.84
N LYS A 203 6.10 -3.34 10.58
CA LYS A 203 7.07 -4.13 11.34
C LYS A 203 7.55 -3.35 12.57
N GLN A 204 8.09 -4.06 13.56
CA GLN A 204 8.69 -3.42 14.75
C GLN A 204 9.92 -2.57 14.39
N GLU A 205 10.57 -2.86 13.27
CA GLU A 205 11.64 -2.03 12.72
C GLU A 205 11.16 -0.61 12.39
N ASP A 206 9.95 -0.47 11.83
CA ASP A 206 9.41 0.82 11.42
C ASP A 206 9.18 1.74 12.62
N ILE A 207 8.69 1.19 13.73
CA ILE A 207 8.48 1.98 14.95
C ILE A 207 9.81 2.36 15.62
N ALA A 208 10.82 1.49 15.57
CA ALA A 208 12.14 1.81 16.11
C ALA A 208 12.80 2.97 15.33
N VAL A 209 12.64 2.98 14.00
CA VAL A 209 13.07 4.09 13.14
C VAL A 209 12.31 5.38 13.47
N PHE A 210 10.99 5.31 13.60
CA PHE A 210 10.16 6.44 14.03
C PHE A 210 10.67 7.05 15.35
N LEU A 211 10.88 6.23 16.38
CA LEU A 211 11.38 6.71 17.68
C LEU A 211 12.74 7.39 17.56
N LYS A 212 13.66 6.85 16.75
CA LYS A 212 14.98 7.44 16.49
C LYS A 212 14.90 8.79 15.80
N ILE A 213 13.95 8.98 14.90
CA ILE A 213 13.77 10.25 14.17
C ILE A 213 13.16 11.30 15.10
N VAL A 214 12.07 10.96 15.79
CA VAL A 214 11.31 11.91 16.65
C VAL A 214 12.09 12.28 17.90
N PHE A 215 12.69 11.29 18.57
CA PHE A 215 13.40 11.48 19.83
C PHE A 215 14.92 11.38 19.65
N LYS A 216 15.42 11.95 18.55
CA LYS A 216 16.84 11.90 18.16
C LYS A 216 17.79 12.24 19.31
N ASN A 217 17.49 13.28 20.07
CA ASN A 217 18.36 13.73 21.17
C ASN A 217 18.40 12.72 22.32
N SER A 218 17.26 12.12 22.69
CA SER A 218 17.18 11.15 23.79
C SER A 218 17.71 9.76 23.43
N LEU A 219 17.59 9.39 22.15
CA LEU A 219 17.89 8.06 21.66
C LEU A 219 19.13 8.00 20.75
N ALA A 220 19.93 9.05 20.66
CA ALA A 220 21.12 9.14 19.79
C ALA A 220 22.04 7.92 19.95
N ASP A 221 22.40 7.60 21.19
CA ASP A 221 23.38 6.56 21.53
C ASP A 221 22.79 5.15 21.67
N ILE A 222 21.46 5.00 21.52
CA ILE A 222 20.80 3.69 21.66
C ILE A 222 20.78 2.96 20.32
N GLU A 223 21.30 1.75 20.26
CA GLU A 223 21.21 0.94 19.02
C GLU A 223 19.76 0.59 18.65
N MET A 224 19.46 0.55 17.35
CA MET A 224 18.12 0.22 16.84
C MET A 224 17.62 -1.15 17.34
N GLN A 225 18.50 -2.16 17.41
CA GLN A 225 18.14 -3.48 17.93
C GLN A 225 17.78 -3.45 19.41
N THR A 226 18.42 -2.57 20.18
CA THR A 226 18.11 -2.36 21.60
C THR A 226 16.72 -1.75 21.76
N ILE A 227 16.37 -0.76 20.94
CA ILE A 227 15.02 -0.16 20.93
C ILE A 227 13.98 -1.26 20.68
N LYS A 228 14.16 -2.04 19.60
CA LYS A 228 13.23 -3.12 19.22
C LYS A 228 13.01 -4.13 20.35
N LYS A 229 14.10 -4.63 20.94
CA LYS A 229 14.03 -5.60 22.05
C LYS A 229 13.37 -5.04 23.31
N LYS A 230 13.42 -3.72 23.52
CA LYS A 230 12.94 -3.08 24.75
C LYS A 230 11.57 -2.38 24.62
N LEU A 231 10.91 -2.46 23.46
CA LEU A 231 9.55 -1.90 23.26
C LEU A 231 8.55 -2.37 24.32
N THR A 232 8.63 -3.64 24.74
CA THR A 232 7.72 -4.26 25.72
C THR A 232 8.35 -4.47 27.10
N PHE A 233 9.55 -3.92 27.33
CA PHE A 233 10.29 -4.18 28.56
C PHE A 233 9.65 -3.45 29.75
N ASN A 234 9.11 -4.19 30.71
CA ASN A 234 8.25 -3.65 31.77
C ASN A 234 8.84 -3.75 33.19
N GLN A 235 10.12 -4.10 33.36
CA GLN A 235 10.74 -4.27 34.67
C GLN A 235 11.19 -2.94 35.33
N GLY A 236 10.97 -1.80 34.66
CA GLY A 236 11.33 -0.47 35.17
C GLY A 236 10.12 0.34 35.67
N LYS A 237 10.40 1.41 36.42
CA LYS A 237 9.40 2.42 36.81
C LYS A 237 9.25 3.44 35.68
N TYR A 238 8.30 3.16 34.78
CA TYR A 238 7.98 4.03 33.64
C TYR A 238 6.69 4.82 33.91
N LYS A 239 6.70 6.10 33.55
CA LYS A 239 5.56 7.02 33.60
C LYS A 239 4.57 6.73 32.47
N ILE A 240 5.06 6.36 31.30
CA ILE A 240 4.22 5.88 30.20
C ILE A 240 3.93 4.40 30.44
N LYS A 241 2.66 4.05 30.59
CA LYS A 241 2.24 2.66 30.83
C LYS A 241 2.26 1.88 29.52
N LEU A 242 2.73 0.63 29.58
CA LEU A 242 2.71 -0.28 28.45
C LEU A 242 1.31 -0.88 28.28
N GLU A 243 0.73 -0.71 27.09
CA GLU A 243 -0.57 -1.28 26.74
C GLU A 243 -0.39 -2.63 26.04
N LYS A 244 -0.82 -3.71 26.69
CA LYS A 244 -0.60 -5.08 26.20
C LYS A 244 -1.66 -5.58 25.21
N ASN A 245 -2.80 -4.88 25.08
CA ASN A 245 -3.87 -5.26 24.16
C ASN A 245 -4.68 -4.03 23.76
N TYR A 246 -4.74 -3.76 22.45
CA TYR A 246 -5.82 -2.96 21.88
C TYR A 246 -6.87 -3.96 21.38
N LYS A 247 -7.73 -4.43 22.29
CA LYS A 247 -9.01 -4.96 21.81
C LYS A 247 -9.75 -3.72 21.34
N LEU A 248 -9.89 -3.56 20.02
CA LEU A 248 -10.99 -2.79 19.47
C LEU A 248 -12.22 -3.31 20.19
N SER A 249 -12.73 -2.56 21.17
CA SER A 249 -14.11 -2.71 21.60
C SER A 249 -14.91 -2.42 20.34
N ALA A 250 -15.26 -3.49 19.64
CA ALA A 250 -16.28 -3.45 18.63
C ALA A 250 -17.49 -2.76 19.28
N LEU A 251 -17.83 -1.61 18.71
CA LEU A 251 -19.16 -1.02 18.64
C LEU A 251 -20.20 -1.75 19.50
N ALA A 252 -20.53 -1.15 20.65
CA ALA A 252 -21.80 -1.39 21.32
C ALA A 252 -22.90 -0.60 20.61
#